data_AF-A0A527DU03-F1
#
_entry.id   AF-A0A527DU03-F1
#
_cell.length_a   1.000
_cell.length_b   1.000
_cell.length_c   1.000
_cell.angle_alpha   90.00
_cell.angle_beta   90.00
_cell.angle_gamma   90.00
#
_symmetry.space_group_name_H-M   'P 1'
#
loop_
_entity.id
_entity.type
_entity.pdbx_description
1 polymer ?
#
loop_
_entity_poly.entity_id
_entity_poly.type
_entity_poly.pdbx_seq_one_letter_code
_entity_poly.pdbx_strand_id
1 'polypeptide(L)'
;VIGDTASGTGDNQRTHVLVKPFAPGLATNVVITTDRRTYHLQLQSTEKTAMAAISWTYSQDQIIALRQRNAQAEAVTPVASNIALENLRFRYSISGDTPPWRPTRAFDDGSKVYIEFPRRIDQGEAPPLFIVGADGSSELVNYRVRGNYYIVDRLFAAAELRLGTKRQQVIRISRIDGRQPQRRISLFRGSRRGEG
;
A
#
# COMPACT_ATOMS: atom_id res chain seq x y z
N VAL A 1 -22.95 9.31 -13.02
CA VAL A 1 -23.82 8.30 -12.37
C VAL A 1 -23.02 7.03 -12.17
N ILE A 2 -23.14 6.38 -11.02
CA ILE A 2 -22.47 5.12 -10.67
C ILE A 2 -23.56 4.09 -10.36
N GLY A 3 -23.39 2.87 -10.87
CA GLY A 3 -24.24 1.73 -10.51
C GLY A 3 -23.43 0.44 -10.55
N ASP A 4 -23.96 -0.63 -9.97
CA ASP A 4 -23.35 -1.95 -9.98
C ASP A 4 -24.36 -3.03 -10.38
N THR A 5 -23.83 -4.14 -10.89
CA THR A 5 -24.62 -5.35 -11.18
C THR A 5 -23.76 -6.59 -10.97
N ALA A 6 -24.38 -7.71 -10.64
CA ALA A 6 -23.70 -8.99 -10.48
C ALA A 6 -24.07 -9.95 -11.61
N SER A 7 -23.11 -10.73 -12.08
CA SER A 7 -23.31 -11.79 -13.07
C SER A 7 -22.64 -13.08 -12.60
N GLY A 8 -23.11 -14.25 -13.06
CA GLY A 8 -22.58 -15.54 -12.65
C GLY A 8 -23.10 -16.03 -11.30
N THR A 9 -22.71 -17.24 -10.91
CA THR A 9 -23.16 -17.93 -9.69
C THR A 9 -21.97 -18.57 -8.96
N GLY A 10 -22.09 -18.71 -7.63
CA GLY A 10 -21.04 -19.30 -6.78
C GLY A 10 -19.68 -18.59 -6.93
N ASP A 11 -18.61 -19.37 -7.03
CA ASP A 11 -17.22 -18.87 -7.18
C ASP A 11 -16.97 -18.09 -8.50
N ASN A 12 -17.88 -18.23 -9.47
CA ASN A 12 -17.84 -17.51 -10.74
C ASN A 12 -18.67 -16.22 -10.73
N GLN A 13 -19.24 -15.83 -9.59
CA GLN A 13 -19.92 -14.53 -9.49
C GLN A 13 -18.91 -13.38 -9.72
N ARG A 14 -19.34 -12.39 -10.50
CA ARG A 14 -18.56 -11.20 -10.85
C ARG A 14 -19.44 -9.96 -10.66
N THR A 15 -18.93 -9.01 -9.88
CA THR A 15 -19.52 -7.68 -9.76
C THR A 15 -18.97 -6.78 -10.86
N HIS A 16 -19.86 -6.10 -11.56
CA HIS A 16 -19.57 -5.10 -12.57
C HIS A 16 -19.93 -3.74 -12.02
N VAL A 17 -19.03 -2.76 -12.16
CA VAL A 17 -19.26 -1.37 -11.78
C VAL A 17 -19.39 -0.55 -13.05
N LEU A 18 -20.54 0.11 -13.22
CA LEU A 18 -20.86 0.94 -14.36
C LEU A 18 -20.71 2.40 -13.97
N VAL A 19 -19.89 3.13 -14.73
CA VAL A 19 -19.70 4.56 -14.55
C VAL A 19 -20.04 5.28 -15.84
N LYS A 20 -21.02 6.19 -15.77
CA LYS A 20 -21.41 7.04 -16.91
C LYS A 20 -21.19 8.52 -16.55
N PRO A 21 -20.39 9.27 -17.34
CA PRO A 21 -20.28 10.71 -17.16
C PRO A 21 -21.61 11.38 -17.57
N PHE A 22 -21.95 12.49 -16.91
CA PHE A 22 -23.14 13.27 -17.26
C PHE A 22 -22.81 14.46 -18.18
N ALA A 23 -21.53 14.85 -18.27
CA ALA A 23 -21.02 15.92 -19.12
C ALA A 23 -19.54 15.66 -19.49
N PRO A 24 -19.03 16.16 -20.63
CA PRO A 24 -17.62 16.10 -20.99
C PRO A 24 -16.75 17.00 -20.09
N GLY A 25 -15.44 16.75 -20.04
CA GLY A 25 -14.48 17.59 -19.32
C GLY A 25 -14.43 17.39 -17.80
N LEU A 26 -15.20 16.45 -17.26
CA LEU A 26 -15.19 16.12 -15.84
C LEU A 26 -13.97 15.28 -15.46
N ALA A 27 -13.32 15.62 -14.34
CA ALA A 27 -12.28 14.81 -13.71
C ALA A 27 -12.71 14.42 -12.29
N THR A 28 -12.59 13.13 -11.95
CA THR A 28 -12.96 12.63 -10.62
C THR A 28 -12.18 11.36 -10.27
N ASN A 29 -12.28 10.93 -9.03
CA ASN A 29 -11.64 9.72 -8.52
C ASN A 29 -12.71 8.74 -8.01
N VAL A 30 -12.50 7.45 -8.25
CA VAL A 30 -13.35 6.36 -7.72
C VAL A 30 -12.49 5.38 -6.96
N VAL A 31 -13.01 4.94 -5.80
CA VAL A 31 -12.40 3.90 -4.97
C VAL A 31 -13.34 2.70 -4.91
N ILE A 32 -12.85 1.52 -5.28
CA ILE A 32 -13.59 0.26 -5.19
C ILE A 32 -12.88 -0.63 -4.18
N THR A 33 -13.54 -0.95 -3.07
CA THR A 33 -12.98 -1.84 -2.04
C THR A 33 -13.62 -3.22 -2.14
N THR A 34 -12.78 -4.25 -2.12
CA THR A 34 -13.19 -5.67 -2.10
C THR A 34 -12.55 -6.37 -0.90
N ASP A 35 -12.88 -7.65 -0.71
CA ASP A 35 -12.32 -8.49 0.34
C ASP A 35 -10.78 -8.64 0.27
N ARG A 36 -10.20 -8.55 -0.93
CA ARG A 36 -8.76 -8.81 -1.17
C ARG A 36 -8.01 -7.62 -1.73
N ARG A 37 -8.69 -6.61 -2.27
CA ARG A 37 -8.08 -5.51 -3.05
C ARG A 37 -8.89 -4.22 -2.94
N THR A 38 -8.19 -3.09 -2.98
CA THR A 38 -8.80 -1.76 -3.18
C THR A 38 -8.28 -1.20 -4.49
N TYR A 39 -9.17 -0.69 -5.33
CA TYR A 39 -8.86 -0.10 -6.64
C TYR A 39 -9.09 1.39 -6.57
N HIS A 40 -8.08 2.16 -6.94
CA HIS A 40 -8.18 3.61 -7.10
C HIS A 40 -8.12 3.95 -8.58
N LEU A 41 -9.15 4.60 -9.08
CA LEU A 41 -9.31 4.95 -10.48
C LEU A 41 -9.41 6.46 -10.60
N GLN A 42 -8.56 7.04 -11.44
CA GLN A 42 -8.74 8.42 -11.90
C GLN A 42 -9.55 8.38 -13.19
N LEU A 43 -10.63 9.15 -13.23
CA LEU A 43 -11.59 9.17 -14.32
C LEU A 43 -11.58 10.55 -14.96
N GLN A 44 -11.55 10.59 -16.29
CA GLN A 44 -11.67 11.81 -17.08
C GLN A 44 -12.70 11.58 -18.19
N SER A 45 -13.69 12.48 -18.29
CA SER A 45 -14.72 12.42 -19.33
C SER A 45 -14.27 13.14 -20.60
N THR A 46 -14.39 12.49 -21.76
CA THR A 46 -14.12 13.06 -23.09
C THR A 46 -15.39 13.08 -23.95
N GLU A 47 -15.43 13.92 -24.99
CA GLU A 47 -16.63 14.06 -25.86
C GLU A 47 -16.88 12.87 -26.79
N LYS A 48 -15.82 12.19 -27.25
CA LYS A 48 -15.91 11.22 -28.35
C LYS A 48 -15.61 9.77 -27.96
N THR A 49 -15.06 9.53 -26.76
CA THR A 49 -14.64 8.18 -26.36
C THR A 49 -15.73 7.54 -25.51
N ALA A 50 -16.66 6.85 -26.17
CA ALA A 50 -17.65 6.03 -25.51
C ALA A 50 -17.09 4.62 -25.31
N MET A 51 -17.00 4.19 -24.04
CA MET A 51 -16.67 2.84 -23.56
C MET A 51 -15.19 2.42 -23.58
N ALA A 52 -14.51 2.63 -22.44
CA ALA A 52 -13.34 1.84 -22.06
C ALA A 52 -13.79 0.76 -21.06
N ALA A 53 -13.75 -0.51 -21.46
CA ALA A 53 -13.93 -1.63 -20.52
C ALA A 53 -12.58 -1.99 -19.92
N ILE A 54 -12.46 -1.91 -18.60
CA ILE A 54 -11.27 -2.33 -17.86
C ILE A 54 -11.60 -3.63 -17.15
N SER A 55 -10.93 -4.71 -17.55
CA SER A 55 -11.01 -5.99 -16.88
C SER A 55 -9.65 -6.37 -16.32
N TRP A 56 -9.63 -6.89 -15.10
CA TRP A 56 -8.43 -7.44 -14.50
C TRP A 56 -8.48 -8.96 -14.57
N THR A 57 -7.47 -9.55 -15.19
CA THR A 57 -7.31 -11.01 -15.23
C THR A 57 -6.27 -11.41 -14.19
N TYR A 58 -6.67 -12.25 -13.24
CA TYR A 58 -5.78 -12.75 -12.18
C TYR A 58 -5.35 -14.18 -12.49
N SER A 59 -4.10 -14.35 -12.94
CA SER A 59 -3.52 -15.67 -13.22
C SER A 59 -3.36 -16.56 -11.97
N GLN A 60 -3.37 -15.97 -10.77
CA GLN A 60 -3.25 -16.71 -9.52
C GLN A 60 -4.51 -17.51 -9.16
N ASP A 61 -5.70 -17.10 -9.61
CA ASP A 61 -6.96 -17.78 -9.26
C ASP A 61 -7.11 -19.13 -10.00
N GLN A 62 -6.50 -19.27 -11.18
CA GLN A 62 -6.43 -20.54 -11.90
C GLN A 62 -5.50 -21.56 -11.22
N ILE A 63 -4.47 -21.08 -10.52
CA ILE A 63 -3.56 -21.92 -9.73
C ILE A 63 -4.18 -22.27 -8.36
N ILE A 64 -5.01 -21.39 -7.79
CA ILE A 64 -5.70 -21.65 -6.51
C ILE A 64 -6.78 -22.73 -6.66
N ALA A 65 -7.54 -22.76 -7.76
CA ALA A 65 -8.50 -23.83 -8.02
C ALA A 65 -7.82 -25.22 -8.12
N LEU A 66 -6.62 -25.29 -8.70
CA LEU A 66 -5.80 -26.51 -8.74
C LEU A 66 -5.24 -26.87 -7.34
N ARG A 67 -4.84 -25.87 -6.55
CA ARG A 67 -4.33 -26.07 -5.18
C ARG A 67 -5.42 -26.44 -4.17
N GLN A 68 -6.66 -25.98 -4.33
CA GLN A 68 -7.76 -26.36 -3.45
C GLN A 68 -8.11 -27.85 -3.54
N ARG A 69 -7.93 -28.46 -4.73
CA ARG A 69 -8.06 -29.91 -4.89
C ARG A 69 -6.94 -30.68 -4.17
N ASN A 70 -5.74 -30.09 -4.05
CA ASN A 70 -4.62 -30.66 -3.29
C ASN A 70 -4.72 -30.38 -1.77
N ALA A 71 -5.35 -29.28 -1.36
CA ALA A 71 -5.48 -28.88 0.05
C ALA A 71 -6.42 -29.79 0.87
N GLN A 72 -7.31 -30.55 0.23
CA GLN A 72 -8.07 -31.60 0.92
C GLN A 72 -7.21 -32.81 1.32
N ALA A 73 -6.01 -32.96 0.76
CA ALA A 73 -5.04 -34.00 1.14
C ALA A 73 -4.02 -33.54 2.19
N GLU A 74 -3.89 -32.23 2.46
CA GLU A 74 -2.87 -31.65 3.34
C GLU A 74 -3.41 -31.23 4.73
N ALA A 75 -4.60 -31.70 5.14
CA ALA A 75 -5.23 -31.37 6.42
C ALA A 75 -4.47 -31.87 7.68
N VAL A 76 -3.21 -32.30 7.55
CA VAL A 76 -2.36 -32.73 8.67
C VAL A 76 -0.94 -32.21 8.48
N THR A 77 -0.72 -30.89 8.44
CA THR A 77 0.62 -30.34 8.72
C THR A 77 0.54 -28.92 9.30
N PRO A 78 1.25 -28.59 10.39
CA PRO A 78 1.18 -27.27 11.01
C PRO A 78 1.65 -26.19 10.04
N VAL A 79 0.92 -25.07 10.00
CA VAL A 79 1.21 -23.88 9.19
C VAL A 79 2.49 -23.22 9.70
N ALA A 80 3.63 -23.66 9.18
CA ALA A 80 4.89 -22.96 9.28
C ALA A 80 5.59 -22.97 7.92
N SER A 81 6.23 -21.85 7.60
CA SER A 81 7.26 -21.69 6.56
C SER A 81 6.84 -21.89 5.10
N ASN A 82 6.50 -20.79 4.43
CA ASN A 82 6.93 -20.57 3.04
C ASN A 82 7.19 -19.09 2.70
N ILE A 83 7.61 -18.30 3.69
CA ILE A 83 8.51 -17.18 3.44
C ILE A 83 9.89 -17.82 3.47
N ALA A 84 10.64 -17.80 2.37
CA ALA A 84 12.04 -18.20 2.39
C ALA A 84 12.80 -17.27 3.34
N LEU A 85 12.89 -17.66 4.62
CA LEU A 85 13.47 -16.87 5.71
C LEU A 85 14.93 -16.48 5.46
N GLU A 86 15.57 -17.17 4.53
CA GLU A 86 16.97 -17.07 4.15
C GLU A 86 17.34 -15.70 3.55
N ASN A 87 16.38 -14.93 3.03
CA ASN A 87 16.63 -13.65 2.34
C ASN A 87 15.97 -12.42 2.97
N LEU A 88 15.50 -12.51 4.23
CA LEU A 88 14.87 -11.39 4.91
C LEU A 88 15.90 -10.35 5.38
N ARG A 89 15.62 -9.08 5.06
CA ARG A 89 16.46 -7.91 5.36
C ARG A 89 15.72 -6.96 6.30
N PHE A 90 16.18 -6.92 7.56
CA PHE A 90 15.64 -6.05 8.61
C PHE A 90 16.33 -4.68 8.61
N ARG A 91 16.06 -3.90 7.56
CA ARG A 91 16.77 -2.64 7.29
C ARG A 91 15.88 -1.40 7.27
N TYR A 92 14.75 -1.43 7.96
CA TYR A 92 13.88 -0.27 8.12
C TYR A 92 13.76 0.14 9.58
N SER A 93 13.80 1.44 9.83
CA SER A 93 13.49 2.07 11.10
C SER A 93 12.10 2.69 11.06
N ILE A 94 11.41 2.68 12.20
CA ILE A 94 10.05 3.24 12.36
C ILE A 94 10.13 4.41 13.34
N SER A 95 9.73 5.59 12.89
CA SER A 95 9.72 6.84 13.67
C SER A 95 8.38 7.58 13.53
N GLY A 96 8.18 8.65 14.30
CA GLY A 96 6.92 9.41 14.35
C GLY A 96 6.02 9.00 15.51
N ASP A 97 4.72 9.17 15.33
CA ASP A 97 3.70 9.06 16.38
C ASP A 97 3.53 7.65 16.96
N THR A 98 2.94 7.53 18.15
CA THR A 98 2.73 6.26 18.88
C THR A 98 1.25 5.85 19.04
N PRO A 99 0.46 5.77 17.95
CA PRO A 99 -0.91 5.28 18.05
C PRO A 99 -0.98 3.76 18.27
N PRO A 100 -2.13 3.21 18.69
CA PRO A 100 -2.31 1.77 18.91
C PRO A 100 -2.07 0.90 17.66
N TRP A 101 -2.19 1.48 16.47
CA TRP A 101 -1.95 0.82 15.19
C TRP A 101 -0.49 0.96 14.71
N ARG A 102 0.42 1.52 15.51
CA ARG A 102 1.81 1.71 15.10
C ARG A 102 2.45 0.38 14.66
N PRO A 103 3.06 0.30 13.47
CA PRO A 103 3.82 -0.88 13.05
C PRO A 103 4.87 -1.25 14.10
N THR A 104 5.01 -2.53 14.37
CA THR A 104 6.03 -3.06 15.28
C THR A 104 7.36 -3.28 14.55
N ARG A 105 7.30 -3.58 13.24
CA ARG A 105 8.48 -3.95 12.46
C ARG A 105 8.27 -3.73 10.96
N ALA A 106 9.36 -3.48 10.23
CA ALA A 106 9.36 -3.47 8.77
C ALA A 106 10.64 -4.14 8.23
N PHE A 107 10.51 -4.93 7.18
CA PHE A 107 11.59 -5.70 6.56
C PHE A 107 11.28 -5.97 5.08
N ASP A 108 12.28 -6.36 4.29
CA ASP A 108 12.07 -6.74 2.89
C ASP A 108 12.74 -8.07 2.53
N ASP A 109 12.32 -8.69 1.44
CA ASP A 109 12.93 -9.90 0.87
C ASP A 109 13.83 -9.60 -0.36
N GLY A 110 14.18 -8.32 -0.57
CA GLY A 110 14.85 -7.83 -1.77
C GLY A 110 13.91 -7.44 -2.93
N SER A 111 12.62 -7.81 -2.87
CA SER A 111 11.63 -7.45 -3.89
C SER A 111 10.41 -6.73 -3.31
N LYS A 112 9.94 -7.18 -2.14
CA LYS A 112 8.74 -6.72 -1.46
C LYS A 112 9.07 -6.23 -0.07
N VAL A 113 8.35 -5.21 0.39
CA VAL A 113 8.43 -4.73 1.78
C VAL A 113 7.25 -5.25 2.57
N TYR A 114 7.53 -5.77 3.76
CA TYR A 114 6.57 -6.27 4.73
C TYR A 114 6.57 -5.31 5.92
N ILE A 115 5.40 -4.79 6.26
CA ILE A 115 5.19 -3.92 7.41
C ILE A 115 4.26 -4.67 8.36
N GLU A 116 4.75 -4.95 9.56
CA GLU A 116 4.06 -5.72 10.59
C GLU A 116 3.36 -4.81 11.58
N PHE A 117 2.13 -5.16 11.91
CA PHE A 117 1.30 -4.45 12.86
C PHE A 117 0.99 -5.30 14.10
N PRO A 118 0.70 -4.66 15.25
CA PRO A 118 0.49 -5.37 16.52
C PRO A 118 -0.80 -6.20 16.57
N ARG A 119 -1.81 -5.83 15.76
CA ARG A 119 -3.08 -6.53 15.62
C ARG A 119 -3.49 -6.53 14.15
N ARG A 120 -4.50 -7.32 13.78
CA ARG A 120 -5.04 -7.28 12.42
C ARG A 120 -5.64 -5.89 12.16
N ILE A 121 -5.20 -5.23 11.10
CA ILE A 121 -5.66 -3.89 10.72
C ILE A 121 -6.93 -3.94 9.87
N ASP A 122 -7.33 -5.11 9.40
CA ASP A 122 -8.55 -5.33 8.63
C ASP A 122 -9.85 -5.06 9.40
N GLN A 123 -9.79 -4.89 10.73
CA GLN A 123 -10.94 -4.60 11.59
C GLN A 123 -11.13 -3.11 11.92
N GLY A 124 -10.20 -2.23 11.51
CA GLY A 124 -10.24 -0.79 11.78
C GLY A 124 -9.97 0.07 10.53
N GLU A 125 -9.86 1.38 10.71
CA GLU A 125 -9.50 2.29 9.62
C GLU A 125 -8.03 2.07 9.23
N ALA A 126 -7.82 1.50 8.05
CA ALA A 126 -6.52 1.15 7.50
C ALA A 126 -5.75 2.42 7.08
N PRO A 127 -4.59 2.74 7.69
CA PRO A 127 -3.82 3.93 7.33
C PRO A 127 -3.31 3.83 5.88
N PRO A 128 -3.59 4.82 5.02
CA PRO A 128 -2.95 4.92 3.72
C PRO A 128 -1.43 5.00 3.82
N LEU A 129 -0.73 4.31 2.91
CA LEU A 129 0.73 4.27 2.83
C LEU A 129 1.23 5.12 1.65
N PHE A 130 2.10 6.07 1.93
CA PHE A 130 2.72 6.95 0.94
C PHE A 130 4.21 6.67 0.83
N ILE A 131 4.76 6.45 -0.36
CA ILE A 131 6.21 6.50 -0.57
C ILE A 131 6.65 7.96 -0.63
N VAL A 132 7.74 8.29 0.08
CA VAL A 132 8.34 9.62 0.05
C VAL A 132 9.50 9.62 -0.93
N GLY A 133 9.37 10.42 -2.00
CA GLY A 133 10.41 10.66 -3.00
C GLY A 133 11.59 11.47 -2.46
N ALA A 134 12.71 11.48 -3.21
CA ALA A 134 13.92 12.22 -2.82
C ALA A 134 13.71 13.75 -2.81
N ASP A 135 12.74 14.24 -3.58
CA ASP A 135 12.28 15.63 -3.66
C ASP A 135 11.25 15.99 -2.58
N GLY A 136 10.87 15.03 -1.72
CA GLY A 136 9.82 15.20 -0.72
C GLY A 136 8.40 15.00 -1.25
N SER A 137 8.24 14.61 -2.52
CA SER A 137 6.94 14.20 -3.05
C SER A 137 6.40 12.97 -2.30
N SER A 138 5.07 12.87 -2.17
CA SER A 138 4.41 11.74 -1.52
C SER A 138 3.50 11.04 -2.52
N GLU A 139 3.82 9.80 -2.88
CA GLU A 139 3.04 8.96 -3.80
C GLU A 139 2.25 7.93 -2.99
N LEU A 140 0.92 7.91 -3.12
CA LEU A 140 0.11 6.85 -2.54
C LEU A 140 0.42 5.52 -3.24
N VAL A 141 0.71 4.46 -2.49
CA VAL A 141 1.05 3.16 -3.07
C VAL A 141 0.05 2.07 -2.77
N ASN A 142 -0.10 1.17 -3.74
CA ASN A 142 -0.85 -0.06 -3.57
C ASN A 142 -0.11 -1.02 -2.63
N TYR A 143 -0.84 -1.58 -1.68
CA TYR A 143 -0.37 -2.60 -0.75
C TYR A 143 -1.40 -3.73 -0.63
N ARG A 144 -0.98 -4.88 -0.12
CA ARG A 144 -1.84 -6.03 0.19
C ARG A 144 -1.86 -6.28 1.68
N VAL A 145 -3.02 -6.58 2.24
CA VAL A 145 -3.16 -6.97 3.65
C VAL A 145 -3.19 -8.49 3.76
N ARG A 146 -2.35 -9.05 4.62
CA ARG A 146 -2.31 -10.49 4.95
C ARG A 146 -2.14 -10.64 6.46
N GLY A 147 -3.23 -10.96 7.17
CA GLY A 147 -3.22 -11.02 8.63
C GLY A 147 -2.91 -9.64 9.23
N ASN A 148 -1.80 -9.53 9.94
CA ASN A 148 -1.28 -8.29 10.51
C ASN A 148 -0.17 -7.63 9.68
N TYR A 149 0.01 -8.03 8.40
CA TYR A 149 1.03 -7.46 7.52
C TYR A 149 0.43 -6.62 6.40
N TYR A 150 1.06 -5.49 6.12
CA TYR A 150 1.00 -4.85 4.81
C TYR A 150 2.17 -5.32 3.96
N ILE A 151 1.89 -5.67 2.72
CA ILE A 151 2.85 -6.15 1.73
C ILE A 151 2.86 -5.18 0.56
N VAL A 152 4.00 -4.55 0.34
CA VAL A 152 4.23 -3.59 -0.76
C VAL A 152 5.09 -4.28 -1.81
N ASP A 153 4.63 -4.30 -3.06
CA ASP A 153 5.31 -5.02 -4.15
C ASP A 153 6.47 -4.25 -4.78
N ARG A 154 7.00 -3.25 -4.06
CA ARG A 154 8.19 -2.50 -4.44
C ARG A 154 8.99 -2.07 -3.22
N LEU A 155 10.29 -1.99 -3.41
CA LEU A 155 11.24 -1.42 -2.47
C LEU A 155 11.11 0.11 -2.41
N PHE A 156 11.29 0.71 -1.22
CA PHE A 156 11.31 2.17 -1.03
C PHE A 156 12.42 2.61 -0.07
N ALA A 157 12.85 3.87 -0.21
CA ALA A 157 13.79 4.50 0.71
C ALA A 157 13.10 5.04 1.97
N ALA A 158 11.94 5.67 1.80
CA ALA A 158 11.09 6.11 2.89
C ALA A 158 9.61 5.99 2.50
N ALA A 159 8.78 5.68 3.49
CA ALA A 159 7.33 5.69 3.37
C ALA A 159 6.68 6.25 4.64
N GLU A 160 5.46 6.73 4.53
CA GLU A 160 4.68 7.28 5.62
C GLU A 160 3.29 6.65 5.66
N LEU A 161 2.90 6.18 6.84
CA LEU A 161 1.53 5.84 7.18
C LEU A 161 0.88 7.05 7.80
N ARG A 162 -0.27 7.46 7.28
CA ARG A 162 -0.97 8.64 7.75
C ARG A 162 -2.41 8.29 8.10
N LEU A 163 -2.93 8.72 9.25
CA LEU A 163 -4.32 8.48 9.64
C LEU A 163 -4.92 9.67 10.40
N GLY A 164 -6.20 9.97 10.16
CA GLY A 164 -6.94 11.03 10.85
C GLY A 164 -7.13 12.31 10.04
N THR A 165 -8.20 13.05 10.35
CA THR A 165 -8.67 14.22 9.60
C THR A 165 -8.35 15.57 10.25
N LYS A 166 -8.38 15.67 11.59
CA LYS A 166 -8.09 16.92 12.34
C LYS A 166 -6.67 17.01 12.89
N ARG A 167 -6.12 15.89 13.36
CA ARG A 167 -4.71 15.73 13.75
C ARG A 167 -4.22 14.46 13.08
N GLN A 168 -3.49 14.63 11.98
CA GLN A 168 -2.97 13.52 11.22
C GLN A 168 -1.87 12.86 12.04
N GLN A 169 -2.07 11.60 12.40
CA GLN A 169 -1.05 10.75 12.97
C GLN A 169 -0.14 10.29 11.83
N VAL A 170 1.18 10.53 11.95
CA VAL A 170 2.16 10.22 10.92
C VAL A 170 3.23 9.30 11.50
N ILE A 171 3.39 8.13 10.87
CA ILE A 171 4.46 7.19 11.16
C ILE A 171 5.32 7.04 9.92
N ARG A 172 6.62 7.27 10.07
CA ARG A 172 7.60 7.20 8.99
C ARG A 172 8.43 5.93 9.10
N ILE A 173 8.52 5.22 7.99
CA ILE A 173 9.31 3.99 7.82
C ILE A 173 10.44 4.32 6.85
N SER A 174 11.70 4.28 7.32
CA SER A 174 12.86 4.67 6.54
C SER A 174 13.91 3.58 6.49
N ARG A 175 14.52 3.38 5.33
CA ARG A 175 15.60 2.41 5.18
C ARG A 175 16.88 2.93 5.85
N ILE A 176 17.58 2.07 6.59
CA ILE A 176 18.76 2.45 7.40
C ILE A 176 20.10 2.30 6.65
N ASP A 177 20.13 1.55 5.55
CA ASP A 177 21.33 1.32 4.73
C ASP A 177 21.45 2.32 3.55
N GLY A 178 20.43 3.16 3.33
CA GLY A 178 20.47 4.26 2.38
C GLY A 178 21.27 5.42 2.96
N ARG A 179 22.33 5.85 2.25
CA ARG A 179 23.15 7.04 2.56
C ARG A 179 22.32 8.13 3.22
N GLN A 180 22.67 8.48 4.46
CA GLN A 180 22.27 9.75 5.06
C GLN A 180 22.61 10.86 4.06
N PRO A 181 21.68 11.70 3.59
CA PRO A 181 22.08 13.00 3.10
C PRO A 181 22.76 13.67 4.29
N GLN A 182 24.07 13.87 4.20
CA GLN A 182 24.82 14.65 5.17
C GLN A 182 24.04 15.94 5.37
N ARG A 183 23.52 16.14 6.59
CA ARG A 183 23.15 17.47 7.06
C ARG A 183 24.43 18.30 6.89
N ARG A 184 24.50 19.12 5.82
CA ARG A 184 25.45 20.22 5.75
C ARG A 184 25.09 21.13 6.91
N ILE A 185 25.78 20.94 8.03
CA ILE A 185 25.87 21.94 9.08
C ILE A 185 26.61 23.11 8.43
N SER A 186 25.85 24.10 7.95
CA SER A 186 26.42 25.39 7.58
C SER A 186 27.01 26.00 8.85
N LEU A 187 28.30 25.78 9.07
CA LEU A 187 29.12 26.52 10.03
C LEU A 187 29.25 27.96 9.53
N PHE A 188 28.19 28.77 9.72
CA PHE A 188 28.38 30.20 9.79
C PHE A 188 29.03 30.51 11.13
N ARG A 189 30.37 30.54 11.11
CA ARG A 189 31.18 31.12 12.16
C ARG A 189 30.89 32.62 12.18
N GLY A 190 30.04 33.04 13.10
CA GLY A 190 29.93 34.44 13.48
C GLY A 190 31.30 34.90 14.00
N SER A 191 31.89 35.89 13.32
CA SER A 191 32.90 36.74 13.93
C SER A 191 32.21 38.04 14.31
N ARG A 192 32.15 38.31 15.61
CA ARG A 192 31.70 39.58 16.19
C ARG A 192 32.83 40.09 17.10
N ARG A 193 32.95 41.43 17.14
CA ARG A 193 33.82 42.30 17.94
C ARG A 193 35.17 42.63 17.30
N GLY A 194 35.65 43.87 17.36
CA GLY A 194 35.20 45.10 18.05
C GLY A 194 36.12 46.25 17.61
N GLU A 195 35.57 47.46 17.52
CA GLU A 195 36.03 48.66 18.25
C GLU A 195 37.48 49.11 18.04
N GLY A 196 37.60 50.38 17.63
CA GLY A 196 38.83 51.16 17.44
C GLY A 196 38.53 52.36 16.57
#